data_AF-A0A1G0J9Y0-F1
#
_entry.id   AF-A0A1G0J9Y0-F1
#
_cell.length_a   1.000
_cell.length_b   1.000
_cell.length_c   1.000
_cell.angle_alpha   90.00
_cell.angle_beta   90.00
_cell.angle_gamma   90.00
#
_symmetry.space_group_name_H-M   'P 1'
#
loop_
_entity.id
_entity.type
_entity.pdbx_description
1 polymer ?
#
loop_
_entity_poly.entity_id
_entity_poly.type
_entity_poly.pdbx_seq_one_letter_code
_entity_poly.pdbx_strand_id
1 'polypeptide(L)'
;MSEPRIDENVSRQFFFYGNRGNWSMGFHLQPTDGDNPNGPHNIGWRGIGGTLVVVDRENDFYMLYMEQRRGGPRGAPFDNTTAQRVVYEAMAD
;
A
#
# COMPACT_ATOMS: atom_id res chain seq x y z
N MET A 1 -14.98 -29.03 -5.00
CA MET A 1 -13.80 -28.22 -5.39
C MET A 1 -12.96 -28.09 -4.12
N SER A 2 -11.80 -28.76 -4.06
CA SER A 2 -10.94 -28.67 -2.87
C SER A 2 -10.21 -27.33 -2.89
N GLU A 3 -10.67 -26.38 -2.09
CA GLU A 3 -9.93 -25.15 -1.86
C GLU A 3 -8.57 -25.50 -1.24
N PRO A 4 -7.43 -25.11 -1.84
CA PRO A 4 -6.14 -25.27 -1.19
C PRO A 4 -6.11 -24.37 0.05
N ARG A 5 -5.97 -25.00 1.23
CA ARG A 5 -5.85 -24.32 2.52
C ARG A 5 -4.40 -24.34 2.97
N ILE A 6 -3.96 -23.25 3.59
CA ILE A 6 -2.65 -23.21 4.22
C ILE A 6 -2.71 -24.20 5.40
N ASP A 7 -1.96 -25.29 5.30
CA ASP A 7 -1.97 -26.37 6.30
C ASP A 7 -0.79 -26.24 7.28
N GLU A 8 -0.62 -27.27 8.10
CA GLU A 8 0.28 -27.31 9.25
C GLU A 8 1.75 -27.50 8.84
N ASN A 9 2.02 -27.89 7.59
CA ASN A 9 3.36 -28.13 7.08
C ASN A 9 4.04 -26.86 6.52
N VAL A 10 3.32 -25.73 6.46
CA VAL A 10 3.85 -24.45 6.00
C VAL A 10 4.47 -23.67 7.17
N SER A 11 5.79 -23.44 7.13
CA SER A 11 6.50 -22.61 8.13
C SER A 11 6.13 -21.13 8.01
N ARG A 12 5.63 -20.55 9.10
CA ARG A 12 5.07 -19.18 9.18
C ARG A 12 5.94 -18.19 9.96
N GLN A 13 7.16 -18.58 10.32
CA GLN A 13 8.01 -17.82 11.24
C GLN A 13 8.46 -16.43 10.72
N PHE A 14 8.21 -16.10 9.45
CA PHE A 14 8.47 -14.77 8.85
C PHE A 14 7.34 -14.29 7.90
N PHE A 15 6.11 -14.78 8.04
CA PHE A 15 5.06 -14.53 7.04
C PHE A 15 4.59 -13.06 7.01
N PHE A 16 4.90 -12.35 5.91
CA PHE A 16 4.26 -11.09 5.45
C PHE A 16 4.13 -10.99 3.90
N TYR A 17 4.35 -12.08 3.17
CA TYR A 17 4.38 -12.08 1.71
C TYR A 17 3.39 -13.12 1.18
N GLY A 18 2.38 -12.65 0.45
CA GLY A 18 1.38 -13.46 -0.26
C GLY A 18 1.47 -13.21 -1.78
N ASN A 19 0.86 -14.08 -2.59
CA ASN A 19 1.16 -14.15 -4.03
C ASN A 19 0.67 -12.99 -4.92
N ARG A 20 -0.05 -11.99 -4.37
CA ARG A 20 -0.38 -10.72 -5.05
C ARG A 20 -0.62 -9.64 -3.98
N GLY A 21 0.36 -8.78 -3.79
CA GLY A 21 0.37 -7.78 -2.73
C GLY A 21 1.06 -8.32 -1.48
N ASN A 22 2.01 -7.55 -0.99
CA ASN A 22 2.74 -7.86 0.22
C ASN A 22 1.96 -7.25 1.38
N TRP A 23 1.74 -8.01 2.44
CA TRP A 23 0.91 -7.62 3.57
C TRP A 23 1.67 -7.86 4.86
N SER A 24 1.97 -6.79 5.59
CA SER A 24 2.53 -6.89 6.93
C SER A 24 1.42 -7.11 7.97
N MET A 25 1.64 -6.74 9.24
CA MET A 25 0.70 -6.80 10.37
C MET A 25 -0.56 -5.93 10.16
N GLY A 26 -1.38 -6.24 9.15
CA GLY A 26 -2.57 -5.47 8.79
C GLY A 26 -2.31 -4.27 7.88
N PHE A 27 -1.14 -4.17 7.24
CA PHE A 27 -0.79 -3.08 6.32
C PHE A 27 -0.35 -3.61 4.95
N HIS A 28 -0.63 -2.87 3.90
CA HIS A 28 0.00 -3.07 2.60
C HIS A 28 1.50 -2.74 2.71
N LEU A 29 2.33 -3.61 2.15
CA LEU A 29 3.70 -3.31 1.79
C LEU A 29 3.71 -2.99 0.29
N GLN A 30 4.00 -1.74 -0.07
CA GLN A 30 3.98 -1.29 -1.46
C GLN A 30 5.40 -0.94 -1.88
N PRO A 31 5.92 -1.51 -2.98
CA PRO A 31 7.21 -1.10 -3.53
C PRO A 31 7.21 0.41 -3.80
N THR A 32 8.28 1.09 -3.40
CA THR A 32 8.48 2.50 -3.72
C THR A 32 9.04 2.69 -5.13
N ASP A 33 9.67 1.65 -5.66
CA ASP A 33 10.16 1.53 -7.03
C ASP A 33 9.30 0.49 -7.78
N GLY A 34 8.59 0.94 -8.81
CA GLY A 34 7.73 0.08 -9.64
C GLY A 34 8.50 -0.92 -10.50
N ASP A 35 9.76 -0.62 -10.82
CA ASP A 35 10.64 -1.49 -11.62
C ASP A 35 11.43 -2.48 -10.75
N ASN A 36 11.48 -2.24 -9.43
CA ASN A 36 12.14 -3.11 -8.46
C ASN A 36 11.18 -3.57 -7.34
N PRO A 37 10.35 -4.60 -7.59
CA PRO A 37 9.39 -5.11 -6.61
C PRO A 37 10.03 -5.77 -5.38
N ASN A 38 11.33 -6.10 -5.44
CA ASN A 38 12.10 -6.62 -4.30
C ASN A 38 12.89 -5.50 -3.58
N GLY A 39 12.77 -4.27 -4.07
CA GLY A 39 13.41 -3.09 -3.50
C GLY A 39 12.73 -2.62 -2.21
N PRO A 40 12.97 -1.37 -1.82
CA PRO A 40 12.38 -0.84 -0.61
C PRO A 40 10.85 -0.71 -0.73
N HIS A 41 10.18 -0.85 0.41
CA HIS A 41 8.72 -0.83 0.51
C HIS A 41 8.28 0.23 1.50
N ASN A 42 7.21 0.94 1.17
CA ASN A 42 6.44 1.68 2.16
C ASN A 42 5.45 0.76 2.87
N ILE A 43 5.00 1.18 4.04
CA ILE A 43 3.93 0.54 4.82
C ILE A 43 2.71 1.44 4.72
N GLY A 44 1.55 0.91 4.31
CA GLY A 44 0.38 1.75 4.14
C GLY A 44 -0.96 1.04 4.19
N TRP A 45 -2.03 1.83 4.20
CA TRP A 45 -3.40 1.36 4.18
C TRP A 45 -4.26 2.24 3.27
N ARG A 46 -5.23 1.64 2.59
CA ARG A 46 -6.22 2.37 1.79
C ARG A 46 -7.62 2.12 2.32
N GLY A 47 -8.33 3.20 2.63
CA GLY A 47 -9.73 3.17 3.03
C GLY A 47 -10.67 3.30 1.84
N ILE A 48 -11.81 2.60 1.86
CA ILE A 48 -12.82 2.67 0.79
C ILE A 48 -13.39 4.09 0.59
N GLY A 49 -13.28 4.96 1.60
CA GLY A 49 -13.67 6.36 1.55
C GLY A 49 -12.66 7.29 0.84
N GLY A 50 -11.60 6.75 0.24
CA GLY A 50 -10.55 7.54 -0.41
C GLY A 50 -9.38 7.88 0.50
N THR A 51 -9.39 7.41 1.75
CA THR A 51 -8.27 7.59 2.68
C THR A 51 -7.04 6.82 2.24
N LEU A 52 -5.86 7.39 2.49
CA LEU A 52 -4.57 6.73 2.36
C LEU A 52 -3.69 7.09 3.54
N VAL A 53 -3.04 6.08 4.11
CA VAL A 53 -1.94 6.22 5.07
C VAL A 53 -0.72 5.57 4.45
N VAL A 54 0.43 6.26 4.50
CA VAL A 54 1.74 5.75 4.09
C VAL A 54 2.78 6.15 5.12
N VAL A 55 3.66 5.23 5.44
CA VAL A 55 4.92 5.45 6.15
C VAL A 55 6.02 4.89 5.26
N ASP A 56 6.93 5.75 4.85
CA ASP A 56 8.06 5.41 4.00
C ASP A 56 9.34 5.83 4.71
N ARG A 57 10.01 4.83 5.29
CA ARG A 57 11.23 5.06 6.07
C ARG A 57 12.41 5.44 5.19
N GLU A 58 12.43 4.99 3.95
CA GLU A 58 13.59 5.10 3.06
C GLU A 58 13.64 6.50 2.45
N ASN A 59 12.46 7.07 2.16
CA ASN A 59 12.30 8.46 1.75
C ASN A 59 12.04 9.43 2.93
N ASP A 60 12.15 8.95 4.17
CA ASP A 60 11.98 9.71 5.42
C ASP A 60 10.68 10.55 5.49
N PHE A 61 9.53 9.96 5.15
CA PHE A 61 8.25 10.66 5.27
C PHE A 61 7.08 9.78 5.72
N TYR A 62 6.03 10.45 6.20
CA TYR A 62 4.71 9.86 6.39
C TYR A 62 3.67 10.73 5.69
N MET A 63 2.60 10.08 5.24
CA MET A 63 1.51 10.73 4.52
C MET A 63 0.18 10.22 5.03
N LEU A 64 -0.72 11.17 5.29
CA LEU A 64 -2.14 10.93 5.49
C LEU A 64 -2.91 11.75 4.47
N TYR A 65 -3.66 11.08 3.61
CA TYR A 65 -4.57 11.71 2.67
C TYR A 65 -6.01 11.30 3.00
N MET A 66 -6.90 12.30 3.03
CA MET A 66 -8.32 12.11 3.31
C MET A 66 -9.13 12.93 2.33
N GLU A 67 -9.81 12.26 1.41
CA GLU A 67 -10.73 12.91 0.49
C GLU A 67 -12.03 13.28 1.22
N GLN A 68 -12.48 14.53 1.07
CA GLN A 68 -13.77 14.98 1.56
C GLN A 68 -14.65 15.34 0.37
N ARG A 69 -15.43 14.35 -0.08
CA ARG A 69 -16.30 14.51 -1.25
C ARG A 69 -17.71 14.01 -0.99
N ARG A 70 -18.69 14.82 -1.40
CA ARG A 70 -20.10 14.44 -1.38
C ARG A 70 -20.34 13.29 -2.35
N GLY A 71 -20.85 12.17 -1.83
CA GLY A 71 -21.14 10.96 -2.63
C GLY A 71 -20.00 9.94 -2.67
N GLY A 72 -18.91 10.17 -1.93
CA GLY A 72 -17.77 9.26 -1.86
C GLY A 72 -16.69 9.51 -2.91
N PRO A 73 -15.60 8.73 -2.90
CA PRO A 73 -14.37 9.04 -3.63
C PRO A 73 -14.41 8.71 -5.13
N ARG A 74 -15.40 7.94 -5.60
CA ARG A 74 -15.42 7.43 -6.98
C ARG A 74 -15.48 8.56 -8.01
N GLY A 75 -14.48 8.66 -8.87
CA GLY A 75 -14.40 9.69 -9.92
C GLY A 75 -13.93 11.05 -9.41
N ALA A 76 -13.17 11.07 -8.32
CA ALA A 76 -12.52 12.28 -7.84
C ALA A 76 -11.42 12.66 -8.84
N PRO A 77 -11.30 13.94 -9.24
CA PRO A 77 -10.20 14.37 -10.10
C PRO A 77 -8.84 14.25 -9.40
N PHE A 78 -8.84 14.26 -8.07
CA PHE A 78 -7.68 14.04 -7.23
C PHE A 78 -8.02 12.93 -6.22
N ASP A 79 -7.54 11.71 -6.49
CA ASP A 79 -7.76 10.54 -5.65
C ASP A 79 -6.49 10.19 -4.85
N ASN A 80 -6.57 9.15 -4.01
CA ASN A 80 -5.41 8.74 -3.21
C ASN A 80 -4.21 8.25 -4.04
N THR A 81 -4.42 7.77 -5.27
CA THR A 81 -3.33 7.41 -6.18
C THR A 81 -2.63 8.66 -6.68
N THR A 82 -3.39 9.67 -7.09
CA THR A 82 -2.87 10.96 -7.53
C THR A 82 -2.14 11.67 -6.40
N ALA A 83 -2.71 11.67 -5.20
CA ALA A 83 -2.10 12.24 -4.00
C ALA A 83 -0.73 11.60 -3.72
N GLN A 84 -0.65 10.27 -3.71
CA GLN A 84 0.59 9.55 -3.46
C GLN A 84 1.63 9.88 -4.53
N ARG A 85 1.24 9.85 -5.80
CA ARG A 85 2.14 10.11 -6.94
C ARG A 85 2.80 11.49 -6.85
N VAL A 86 2.03 12.55 -6.57
CA VAL A 86 2.56 13.92 -6.52
C VAL A 86 3.64 14.07 -5.44
N VAL A 87 3.47 13.41 -4.29
CA VAL A 87 4.48 13.44 -3.21
C VAL A 87 5.76 12.72 -3.65
N TYR A 88 5.65 11.53 -4.24
CA TYR A 88 6.82 10.79 -4.74
C TYR A 88 7.54 11.52 -5.87
N GLU A 89 6.80 12.13 -6.80
CA GLU A 89 7.37 12.96 -7.87
C GLU A 89 8.12 14.16 -7.29
N ALA A 90 7.54 14.85 -6.30
CA ALA A 90 8.17 16.02 -5.68
C ALA A 90 9.43 15.69 -4.86
N MET A 91 9.64 14.43 -4.46
CA MET A 91 10.87 13.99 -3.78
C MET A 91 11.94 13.50 -4.75
N ALA A 92 11.59 13.23 -6.01
CA ALA A 92 12.52 12.79 -7.03
C ALA A 92 13.29 13.95 -7.71
N ASP A 93 12.83 15.19 -7.51
CA ASP A 93 13.47 16.43 -7.94
C ASP A 93 14.55 16.91 -6.94
#